data_AF-A0A920S0W9-F1
#
_entry.id   AF-A0A920S0W9-F1
#
_cell.length_a   1.000
_cell.length_b   1.000
_cell.length_c   1.000
_cell.angle_alpha   90.00
_cell.angle_beta   90.00
_cell.angle_gamma   90.00
#
_symmetry.space_group_name_H-M   'P 1'
#
loop_
_entity.id
_entity.type
_entity.pdbx_description
1 polymer ?
#
loop_
_entity_poly.entity_id
_entity_poly.type
_entity_poly.pdbx_seq_one_letter_code
_entity_poly.pdbx_strand_id
1 'polypeptide(L)'
;MFSRQISSIAESKDFEKILLIDDLSDTGLTLNKSIEWLKNHDPIKDFIKEIKTGCLWRKKKSTFTPDFCAVNLPNSPWIVQPFEKHEEIRIEDLKKKIPNKKGPE
;
A
#
# COMPACT_ATOMS: atom_id res chain seq x y z
N MET A 1 9.34 7.18 4.43
CA MET A 1 9.57 5.75 4.73
C MET A 1 9.61 4.89 3.46
N PHE A 2 8.75 5.13 2.46
CA PHE A 2 8.74 4.41 1.17
C PHE A 2 10.10 4.32 0.43
N SER A 3 10.92 5.37 0.44
CA SER A 3 12.16 5.40 -0.36
C SER A 3 13.32 4.56 0.16
N ARG A 4 13.39 4.26 1.47
CA ARG A 4 14.60 3.68 2.08
C ARG A 4 14.80 2.20 1.76
N GLN A 5 13.71 1.44 1.54
CA GLN A 5 13.78 0.01 1.24
C GLN A 5 13.88 -0.28 -0.25
N ILE A 6 13.42 0.65 -1.09
CA ILE A 6 13.53 0.55 -2.55
C ILE A 6 15.00 0.45 -2.98
N SER A 7 15.92 1.14 -2.28
CA SER A 7 17.30 1.29 -2.76
C SER A 7 18.30 0.23 -2.29
N SER A 8 17.95 -0.69 -1.37
CA SER A 8 18.95 -1.60 -0.80
C SER A 8 19.09 -2.94 -1.54
N ILE A 9 18.14 -3.28 -2.41
CA ILE A 9 18.09 -4.58 -3.11
C ILE A 9 17.91 -4.40 -4.63
N ALA A 10 17.20 -3.36 -5.07
CA ALA A 10 16.86 -3.17 -6.46
C ALA A 10 17.94 -2.39 -7.23
N GLU A 11 18.24 -2.86 -8.45
CA GLU A 11 19.08 -2.16 -9.41
C GLU A 11 18.25 -1.24 -10.30
N SER A 12 18.90 -0.32 -11.00
CA SER A 12 18.23 0.64 -11.90
C SER A 12 17.25 0.00 -12.89
N LYS A 13 17.59 -1.19 -13.42
CA LYS A 13 16.76 -1.94 -14.38
C LYS A 13 15.44 -2.45 -13.79
N ASP A 14 15.38 -2.65 -12.48
CA ASP A 14 14.19 -3.18 -11.80
C ASP A 14 13.07 -2.13 -11.72
N PHE A 15 13.39 -0.86 -12.01
CA PHE A 15 12.46 0.25 -12.05
C PHE A 15 11.89 0.55 -13.44
N GLU A 16 12.26 -0.20 -14.48
CA GLU A 16 11.77 0.05 -15.84
C GLU A 16 10.25 -0.08 -15.95
N LYS A 17 9.67 -1.07 -15.25
CA LYS A 17 8.23 -1.33 -15.23
C LYS A 17 7.76 -1.50 -13.79
N ILE A 18 6.93 -0.56 -13.34
CA ILE A 18 6.43 -0.53 -11.97
C ILE A 18 4.96 -0.95 -11.97
N LEU A 19 4.61 -1.91 -11.11
CA LEU A 19 3.23 -2.18 -10.74
C LEU A 19 2.98 -1.59 -9.34
N LEU A 20 2.27 -0.46 -9.28
CA LEU A 20 1.87 0.19 -8.05
C LEU A 20 0.54 -0.41 -7.56
N ILE A 21 0.54 -0.98 -6.37
CA ILE A 21 -0.63 -1.69 -5.81
C ILE A 21 -1.12 -1.00 -4.55
N ASP A 22 -2.44 -0.90 -4.41
CA ASP A 22 -3.14 -0.50 -3.19
C ASP A 22 -4.29 -1.49 -2.92
N ASP A 23 -4.78 -1.62 -1.70
CA ASP A 23 -5.91 -2.52 -1.40
C ASP A 23 -7.24 -1.97 -1.96
N LEU A 24 -7.48 -0.67 -1.74
CA LEU A 24 -8.75 0.00 -1.95
C LEU A 24 -8.53 1.39 -2.57
N SER A 25 -9.11 1.59 -3.76
CA SER A 25 -9.29 2.93 -4.32
C SER A 25 -10.58 3.55 -3.75
N ASP A 26 -10.48 4.26 -2.63
CA ASP A 26 -11.60 4.98 -1.99
C ASP A 26 -11.92 6.29 -2.73
N THR A 27 -11.00 7.25 -2.70
CA THR A 27 -11.06 8.50 -3.48
C THR A 27 -10.14 8.47 -4.71
N GLY A 28 -9.09 7.63 -4.66
CA GLY A 28 -8.04 7.58 -5.67
C GLY A 28 -6.88 8.56 -5.44
N LEU A 29 -6.92 9.39 -4.40
CA LEU A 29 -5.89 10.40 -4.14
C LEU A 29 -4.52 9.78 -3.85
N THR A 30 -4.47 8.68 -3.09
CA THR A 30 -3.23 7.99 -2.73
C THR A 30 -2.48 7.52 -3.97
N LEU A 31 -3.16 6.79 -4.86
CA LEU A 31 -2.56 6.31 -6.11
C LEU A 31 -2.05 7.45 -6.99
N ASN A 32 -2.82 8.54 -7.13
CA ASN A 32 -2.38 9.73 -7.88
C ASN A 32 -1.09 10.34 -7.30
N LYS A 33 -1.05 10.58 -5.99
CA LYS A 33 0.13 11.15 -5.31
C LYS A 33 1.34 10.21 -5.37
N SER A 34 1.12 8.91 -5.29
CA SER A 34 2.18 7.90 -5.40
C SER A 34 2.77 7.86 -6.81
N ILE A 35 1.94 7.95 -7.87
CA ILE A 35 2.42 8.08 -9.26
C ILE A 35 3.23 9.36 -9.43
N GLU A 36 2.73 10.50 -8.93
CA GLU A 36 3.44 11.78 -8.98
C GLU A 36 4.78 11.70 -8.25
N TRP A 37 4.80 11.07 -7.07
CA TRP A 37 6.02 10.86 -6.31
C TRP A 37 7.03 10.01 -7.09
N LEU A 38 6.60 8.88 -7.68
CA LEU A 38 7.48 8.01 -8.49
C LEU A 38 8.09 8.74 -9.68
N LYS A 39 7.29 9.54 -10.39
CA LYS A 39 7.74 10.34 -11.55
C LYS A 39 8.73 11.44 -11.18
N ASN A 40 8.69 11.90 -9.94
CA ASN A 40 9.55 12.98 -9.44
C ASN A 40 10.67 12.47 -8.51
N HIS A 41 10.78 11.17 -8.28
CA HIS A 41 11.77 10.62 -7.37
C HIS A 41 13.13 10.48 -8.06
N ASP A 42 14.01 11.46 -7.87
CA ASP A 42 15.34 11.57 -8.52
C ASP A 42 16.14 10.26 -8.62
N PRO A 43 16.19 9.37 -7.59
CA PRO A 43 16.97 8.15 -7.68
C PRO A 43 16.50 7.15 -8.74
N ILE A 44 15.21 7.19 -9.12
CA ILE A 44 14.61 6.18 -10.00
C ILE A 44 13.88 6.74 -11.22
N LYS A 45 13.51 8.03 -11.22
CA LYS A 45 12.61 8.64 -12.22
C LYS A 45 13.08 8.43 -13.66
N ASP A 46 14.39 8.49 -13.90
CA ASP A 46 14.96 8.40 -15.25
C ASP A 46 15.00 6.97 -15.80
N PHE A 47 14.75 5.97 -14.94
CA PHE A 47 14.68 4.56 -15.34
C PHE A 47 13.25 4.10 -15.63
N ILE A 48 12.24 4.82 -15.16
CA ILE A 48 10.83 4.41 -15.28
C ILE A 48 10.34 4.58 -16.72
N LYS A 49 9.99 3.47 -17.38
CA LYS A 49 9.38 3.45 -18.72
C LYS A 49 7.86 3.28 -18.64
N GLU A 50 7.37 2.56 -17.63
CA GLU A 50 5.96 2.27 -17.44
C GLU A 50 5.58 2.22 -15.96
N ILE A 51 4.42 2.82 -15.63
CA ILE A 51 3.75 2.62 -14.34
C ILE A 51 2.35 2.08 -14.64
N LYS A 52 2.05 0.90 -14.12
CA LYS A 52 0.72 0.31 -14.07
C LYS A 52 0.20 0.31 -12.64
N THR A 53 -1.10 0.33 -12.49
CA THR A 53 -1.77 0.41 -11.19
C THR A 53 -2.73 -0.76 -10.97
N GLY A 54 -2.76 -1.27 -9.75
CA GLY A 54 -3.63 -2.36 -9.33
C GLY A 54 -4.33 -2.07 -8.02
N CYS A 55 -5.60 -2.47 -7.90
CA CYS A 55 -6.25 -2.61 -6.60
C CYS A 55 -7.21 -3.79 -6.51
N LEU A 56 -7.54 -4.21 -5.28
CA LEU A 56 -8.57 -5.23 -5.07
C LEU A 56 -9.96 -4.61 -5.27
N TRP A 57 -10.22 -3.46 -4.65
CA TRP A 57 -11.52 -2.81 -4.67
C TRP A 57 -11.45 -1.37 -5.16
N ARG A 58 -12.41 -0.96 -6.00
CA ARG A 58 -12.61 0.44 -6.39
C ARG A 58 -14.00 0.90 -6.03
N LYS A 59 -14.12 1.95 -5.22
CA LYS A 59 -15.43 2.55 -4.93
C LYS A 59 -15.93 3.39 -6.09
N LYS A 60 -17.25 3.43 -6.28
CA LYS A 60 -17.91 4.28 -7.29
C LYS A 60 -17.52 5.76 -7.18
N LYS A 61 -17.31 6.26 -5.96
CA LYS A 61 -16.89 7.66 -5.72
C LYS A 61 -15.43 7.95 -6.08
N SER A 62 -14.60 6.92 -6.33
CA SER A 62 -13.19 7.12 -6.67
C SER A 62 -13.08 7.76 -8.05
N THR A 63 -12.30 8.83 -8.14
CA THR A 63 -12.01 9.52 -9.40
C THR A 63 -10.85 8.89 -10.16
N PHE A 64 -10.16 7.92 -9.54
CA PHE A 64 -9.07 7.17 -10.14
C PHE A 64 -9.58 5.82 -10.70
N THR A 65 -9.07 5.43 -11.86
CA THR A 65 -9.34 4.12 -12.47
C THR A 65 -8.02 3.36 -12.61
N PRO A 66 -7.77 2.36 -11.75
CA PRO A 66 -6.58 1.52 -11.87
C PRO A 66 -6.57 0.70 -13.16
N ASP A 67 -5.39 0.38 -13.69
CA ASP A 67 -5.25 -0.50 -14.85
C ASP A 67 -5.82 -1.90 -14.57
N PHE A 68 -5.66 -2.37 -13.33
CA PHE A 68 -6.16 -3.65 -12.86
C PHE A 68 -7.03 -3.46 -11.61
N CYS A 69 -8.26 -3.96 -11.63
CA CYS A 69 -9.16 -3.92 -10.49
C CYS A 69 -9.93 -5.23 -10.38
N ALA A 70 -9.89 -5.89 -9.23
CA ALA A 70 -10.63 -7.15 -9.04
C ALA A 70 -12.14 -6.92 -8.93
N VAL A 71 -12.57 -5.88 -8.19
CA VAL A 71 -13.99 -5.60 -7.93
C VAL A 71 -14.29 -4.10 -7.92
N ASN A 72 -15.24 -3.68 -8.77
CA ASN A 72 -15.85 -2.35 -8.68
C ASN A 72 -17.03 -2.38 -7.69
N LEU A 73 -17.02 -1.50 -6.70
CA LEU A 73 -18.02 -1.41 -5.64
C LEU A 73 -19.03 -0.28 -5.93
N PRO A 74 -20.23 -0.58 -6.45
CA PRO A 74 -21.17 0.42 -6.94
C PRO A 74 -21.74 1.32 -5.83
N ASN A 75 -21.84 0.82 -4.59
CA ASN A 75 -22.45 1.52 -3.47
C ASN A 75 -21.44 2.16 -2.51
N SER A 76 -20.15 2.11 -2.84
CA SER A 76 -19.06 2.67 -2.01
C SER A 76 -19.15 2.25 -0.52
N PRO A 77 -19.30 0.95 -0.20
CA PRO A 77 -19.47 0.49 1.18
C PRO A 77 -18.25 0.83 2.05
N TRP A 78 -18.44 0.81 3.36
CA TRP A 78 -17.31 0.69 4.29
C TRP A 78 -16.80 -0.75 4.25
N ILE A 79 -15.49 -0.92 4.11
CA ILE A 79 -14.83 -2.22 4.11
C ILE A 79 -14.02 -2.28 5.38
N VAL A 80 -14.18 -3.36 6.15
CA VAL A 80 -13.32 -3.66 7.30
C VAL A 80 -12.35 -4.73 6.85
N GLN A 81 -11.07 -4.36 6.73
CA GLN A 81 -10.05 -5.29 6.25
C GLN A 81 -9.62 -6.26 7.36
N PRO A 82 -9.28 -7.53 7.04
CA PRO A 82 -8.91 -8.53 8.05
C PRO A 82 -7.73 -8.14 8.94
N PHE A 83 -6.88 -7.23 8.46
CA PHE A 83 -5.68 -6.75 9.14
C PHE A 83 -5.89 -5.46 9.95
N GLU A 84 -6.98 -4.70 9.75
CA GLU A 84 -7.26 -3.46 10.52
C GLU A 84 -7.29 -3.74 12.03
N LYS A 85 -7.82 -4.90 12.42
CA LYS A 85 -7.82 -5.35 13.82
C LYS A 85 -6.43 -5.41 14.44
N HIS A 86 -5.38 -5.55 13.65
CA HIS A 86 -3.99 -5.63 14.12
C HIS A 86 -3.35 -4.23 14.24
N GLU A 87 -3.80 -3.27 13.44
CA GLU A 87 -3.35 -1.88 13.51
C GLU A 87 -3.84 -1.18 14.79
N GLU A 88 -5.01 -1.59 15.28
CA GLU A 88 -5.59 -1.06 16.52
C GLU A 88 -5.01 -1.70 17.79
N ILE A 89 -4.21 -2.77 17.68
CA ILE A 89 -3.62 -3.44 18.84
C ILE A 89 -2.54 -2.57 19.44
N ARG A 90 -2.71 -2.20 20.71
CA ARG A 90 -1.68 -1.49 21.47
C ARG A 90 -0.76 -2.45 22.21
N ILE A 91 0.44 -1.96 22.57
CA ILE A 91 1.43 -2.71 23.34
C ILE A 91 0.83 -3.20 24.67
N GLU A 92 -0.03 -2.40 25.30
CA GLU A 92 -0.70 -2.73 26.56
C GLU A 92 -1.65 -3.92 26.40
N ASP A 93 -2.35 -4.01 25.27
CA ASP A 93 -3.29 -5.11 24.99
C ASP A 93 -2.56 -6.42 24.72
N LEU A 94 -1.37 -6.35 24.13
CA LEU A 94 -0.46 -7.50 23.98
C LEU A 94 0.06 -7.98 25.33
N LYS A 95 0.47 -7.06 26.22
CA LYS A 95 0.95 -7.41 27.57
C LYS A 95 -0.12 -8.11 28.42
N LYS A 96 -1.41 -7.80 28.22
CA LYS A 96 -2.52 -8.51 28.89
C LYS A 96 -2.73 -9.92 28.35
N LYS A 97 -2.52 -10.14 27.04
CA LYS A 97 -2.70 -11.44 26.37
C LYS A 97 -1.55 -12.42 26.60
N ILE A 98 -0.36 -11.91 26.90
CA ILE A 98 0.81 -12.74 27.24
C ILE A 98 1.01 -12.63 28.76
N PRO A 99 0.52 -13.57 29.58
CA PRO A 99 0.86 -13.60 31.00
C PRO A 99 2.39 -13.68 31.10
N ASN A 100 3.00 -12.85 31.97
CA ASN A 100 4.43 -12.89 32.26
C ASN A 100 4.90 -14.33 32.47
N LYS A 101 5.50 -14.94 31.45
CA LYS A 101 6.37 -16.08 31.67
C LYS A 101 7.60 -15.51 32.36
N LYS A 102 7.65 -15.63 33.69
CA LYS A 102 8.93 -15.49 34.41
C LYS A 102 9.91 -16.41 33.69
N GLY A 103 11.03 -15.86 33.23
CA GLY A 103 12.11 -16.67 32.65
C GLY A 103 12.56 -17.74 33.66
N PRO A 104 13.12 -18.86 33.20
CA PRO A 104 13.68 -19.85 34.12
C PRO A 104 14.74 -19.18 35.01
N GLU A 105 14.64 -19.42 36.32
CA GLU A 105 15.63 -19.01 37.33
C GLU A 105 17.00 -19.65 37.07
#